data_AF-A0A838VCN6-F1
#
_entry.id   AF-A0A838VCN6-F1
#
_cell.length_a   1.000
_cell.length_b   1.000
_cell.length_c   1.000
_cell.angle_alpha   90.00
_cell.angle_beta   90.00
_cell.angle_gamma   90.00
#
_symmetry.space_group_name_H-M   'P 1'
#
loop_
_entity.id
_entity.type
_entity.pdbx_description
1 polymer ?
#
loop_
_entity_poly.entity_id
_entity_poly.type
_entity_poly.pdbx_seq_one_letter_code
_entity_poly.pdbx_strand_id
1 'polypeptide(L)'
;MRSPASIANHPIHPMIVVFPIALWIFSLVCDLIALNVSTSAVWFTVAFYTMAGGLIGALVAAVPGLIDLLYYQGGLPPVKKIALTHMAINLTAVALYTVNIWLRASGQENMTLPVLLSVVGVCLIAVSGWLGGQMVHVYGVGVEGRE
;
A
#
# COMPACT_ATOMS: atom_id res chain seq x y z
N MET A 1 -13.02 -6.56 17.92
CA MET A 1 -14.20 -6.46 17.02
C MET A 1 -13.92 -7.24 15.74
N ARG A 2 -14.91 -7.98 15.23
CA ARG A 2 -14.79 -8.73 13.97
C ARG A 2 -14.72 -7.79 12.77
N SER A 3 -13.90 -8.13 11.77
CA SER A 3 -13.87 -7.45 10.47
C SER A 3 -15.10 -7.88 9.65
N PRO A 4 -16.01 -6.95 9.30
CA PRO A 4 -17.17 -7.28 8.45
C PRO A 4 -16.76 -7.79 7.06
N ALA A 5 -15.63 -7.33 6.51
CA ALA A 5 -15.07 -7.88 5.28
C ALA A 5 -14.15 -9.08 5.57
N SER A 6 -14.74 -10.21 5.97
CA SER A 6 -14.00 -11.45 6.27
C SER A 6 -14.57 -12.69 5.58
N ILE A 7 -13.71 -13.69 5.33
CA ILE A 7 -14.08 -15.03 4.83
C ILE A 7 -13.65 -16.03 5.89
N ALA A 8 -14.58 -16.84 6.41
CA ALA A 8 -14.31 -17.81 7.48
C ALA A 8 -13.56 -17.21 8.69
N ASN A 9 -13.93 -15.98 9.09
CA ASN A 9 -13.27 -15.19 10.14
C ASN A 9 -11.83 -14.73 9.83
N HIS A 10 -11.38 -14.84 8.58
CA HIS A 10 -10.12 -14.24 8.11
C HIS A 10 -10.39 -12.87 7.47
N PRO A 11 -9.88 -11.76 8.05
CA PRO A 11 -10.04 -10.42 7.50
C PRO A 11 -9.40 -10.31 6.11
N ILE A 12 -10.16 -9.87 5.11
CA ILE A 12 -9.70 -9.84 3.71
C ILE A 12 -8.61 -8.79 3.51
N HIS A 13 -8.74 -7.61 4.14
CA HIS A 13 -7.80 -6.51 3.93
C HIS A 13 -6.33 -6.90 4.25
N PRO A 14 -6.00 -7.46 5.45
CA PRO A 14 -4.66 -7.98 5.76
C PRO A 14 -4.14 -9.06 4.79
N MET A 15 -5.02 -9.85 4.17
CA MET A 15 -4.62 -10.87 3.20
C MET A 15 -4.16 -10.26 1.86
N ILE A 16 -4.72 -9.10 1.47
CA ILE A 16 -4.45 -8.48 0.17
C ILE A 16 -3.33 -7.44 0.27
N VAL A 17 -3.17 -6.72 1.38
CA VAL A 17 -2.15 -5.65 1.50
C VAL A 17 -0.70 -6.11 1.28
N VAL A 18 -0.41 -7.40 1.41
CA VAL A 18 0.94 -7.94 1.13
C VAL A 18 1.36 -7.73 -0.33
N PHE A 19 0.42 -7.76 -1.28
CA PHE A 19 0.69 -7.57 -2.70
C PHE A 19 1.16 -6.14 -3.04
N PRO A 20 0.40 -5.07 -2.75
CA PRO A 20 0.84 -3.71 -3.03
C PRO A 20 2.14 -3.36 -2.31
N ILE A 21 2.32 -3.80 -1.05
CA ILE A 21 3.55 -3.54 -0.29
C ILE A 21 4.76 -4.16 -0.99
N ALA A 22 4.69 -5.47 -1.31
CA ALA A 22 5.80 -6.17 -1.94
C ALA A 22 6.10 -5.62 -3.34
N LEU A 23 5.07 -5.39 -4.14
CA LEU A 23 5.21 -4.93 -5.53
C LEU A 23 5.78 -3.52 -5.62
N TRP A 24 5.37 -2.59 -4.75
CA TRP A 24 5.90 -1.24 -4.75
C TRP A 24 7.36 -1.17 -4.27
N ILE A 25 7.71 -1.91 -3.21
CA ILE A 25 9.12 -2.06 -2.79
C ILE A 25 9.96 -2.66 -3.91
N PHE A 26 9.47 -3.73 -4.53
CA PHE A 26 10.19 -4.39 -5.63
C PHE A 26 10.32 -3.49 -6.86
N SER A 27 9.32 -2.68 -7.18
CA SER A 27 9.39 -1.70 -8.27
C SER A 27 10.51 -0.68 -8.05
N LEU A 28 10.67 -0.18 -6.82
CA LEU A 28 11.76 0.74 -6.47
C LEU A 28 13.13 0.05 -6.57
N VAL A 29 13.24 -1.20 -6.12
CA VAL A 29 14.49 -1.97 -6.29
C VAL A 29 14.84 -2.12 -7.77
N CYS A 30 13.86 -2.43 -8.62
CA CYS A 30 14.07 -2.54 -10.06
C CYS A 30 14.51 -1.20 -10.68
N ASP A 31 13.93 -0.07 -10.25
CA ASP A 31 14.38 1.25 -10.67
C ASP A 31 15.85 1.51 -10.31
N LEU A 32 16.23 1.20 -9.06
CA LEU A 32 17.61 1.39 -8.59
C LEU A 32 18.59 0.49 -9.36
N ILE A 33 18.20 -0.74 -9.67
CA ILE A 33 19.02 -1.62 -10.53
C ILE A 33 19.14 -1.04 -11.93
N ALA A 34 18.03 -0.59 -12.53
CA ALA A 34 18.01 -0.03 -13.89
C ALA A 34 18.95 1.17 -14.06
N LEU A 35 19.12 1.97 -13.00
CA LEU A 35 20.04 3.12 -12.99
C LEU A 35 21.52 2.73 -12.90
N ASN A 36 21.86 1.49 -12.53
CA ASN A 36 23.24 1.06 -12.25
C ASN A 36 23.75 -0.05 -13.18
N VAL A 37 22.94 -0.56 -14.12
CA VAL A 37 23.32 -1.66 -15.01
C VAL A 37 23.16 -1.32 -16.49
N SER A 38 23.98 -1.93 -17.33
CA SER A 38 23.93 -1.77 -18.80
C SER A 38 22.67 -2.38 -19.44
N THR A 39 22.03 -3.35 -18.79
CA THR A 39 20.76 -3.96 -19.24
C THR A 39 19.53 -3.24 -18.66
N SER A 40 19.52 -1.91 -18.69
CA SER A 40 18.54 -1.08 -17.98
C SER A 40 17.10 -1.21 -18.47
N ALA A 41 16.89 -1.47 -19.77
CA ALA A 41 15.55 -1.48 -20.39
C ALA A 41 14.60 -2.55 -19.80
N VAL A 42 15.12 -3.75 -19.50
CA VAL A 42 14.31 -4.82 -18.89
C VAL A 42 13.90 -4.43 -17.47
N TRP A 43 14.82 -3.85 -16.69
CA TRP A 43 14.55 -3.45 -15.31
C TRP A 43 13.54 -2.31 -15.22
N PHE A 44 13.59 -1.32 -16.12
CA PHE A 44 12.54 -0.28 -16.21
C PHE A 44 11.16 -0.86 -16.55
N THR A 45 11.12 -1.86 -17.43
CA THR A 45 9.88 -2.55 -17.80
C THR A 45 9.30 -3.30 -16.61
N VAL A 46 10.12 -4.07 -15.90
CA VAL A 46 9.70 -4.81 -14.69
C VAL A 46 9.26 -3.84 -13.59
N ALA A 47 10.01 -2.75 -13.37
CA ALA A 47 9.64 -1.71 -12.41
C ALA A 47 8.25 -1.14 -12.71
N PHE A 48 7.98 -0.80 -13.98
CA PHE A 48 6.69 -0.25 -14.39
C PHE A 48 5.52 -1.22 -14.15
N TYR A 49 5.63 -2.47 -14.60
CA TYR A 49 4.53 -3.43 -14.47
C TYR A 49 4.29 -3.86 -13.01
N THR A 50 5.35 -3.99 -12.22
CA THR A 50 5.20 -4.30 -10.78
C THR A 50 4.59 -3.11 -10.04
N MET A 51 4.98 -1.88 -10.37
CA MET A 51 4.35 -0.67 -9.84
C MET A 51 2.85 -0.61 -10.16
N ALA A 52 2.47 -0.88 -11.42
CA ALA A 52 1.07 -0.92 -11.86
C ALA A 52 0.28 -2.04 -11.19
N GLY A 53 0.87 -3.24 -11.07
CA GLY A 53 0.28 -4.36 -10.32
C GLY A 53 0.07 -4.01 -8.85
N GLY A 54 1.02 -3.30 -8.23
CA GLY A 54 0.90 -2.80 -6.87
C GLY A 54 -0.24 -1.79 -6.73
N LEU A 55 -0.41 -0.87 -7.69
CA LEU A 55 -1.54 0.07 -7.69
C LEU A 55 -2.89 -0.66 -7.74
N ILE A 56 -3.03 -1.65 -8.63
CA ILE A 56 -4.24 -2.47 -8.72
C ILE A 56 -4.49 -3.20 -7.39
N GLY A 57 -3.46 -3.84 -6.83
CA GLY A 57 -3.54 -4.52 -5.53
C GLY A 57 -3.95 -3.59 -4.39
N ALA A 58 -3.46 -2.35 -4.39
CA ALA A 58 -3.81 -1.34 -3.40
C ALA A 58 -5.28 -0.93 -3.50
N LEU A 59 -5.80 -0.72 -4.72
CA LEU A 59 -7.21 -0.40 -4.95
C LEU A 59 -8.12 -1.55 -4.53
N VAL A 60 -7.73 -2.79 -4.84
CA VAL A 60 -8.47 -3.99 -4.40
C VAL A 60 -8.46 -4.11 -2.87
N ALA A 61 -7.32 -3.87 -2.21
CA ALA A 61 -7.21 -3.89 -0.75
C ALA A 61 -7.99 -2.75 -0.07
N ALA A 62 -8.14 -1.60 -0.74
CA ALA A 62 -8.85 -0.44 -0.19
C ALA A 62 -10.34 -0.73 0.02
N VAL A 63 -10.96 -1.57 -0.82
CA VAL A 63 -12.39 -1.92 -0.70
C VAL A 63 -12.73 -2.59 0.64
N PRO A 64 -12.14 -3.74 1.02
CA PRO A 64 -12.41 -4.36 2.32
C PRO A 64 -11.96 -3.48 3.49
N GLY A 65 -10.85 -2.73 3.35
CA GLY A 65 -10.40 -1.80 4.39
C GLY A 65 -11.39 -0.66 4.64
N LEU A 66 -12.02 -0.13 3.59
CA LEU A 66 -13.06 0.88 3.70
C LEU A 66 -14.34 0.32 4.31
N ILE A 67 -14.75 -0.90 3.93
CA ILE A 67 -15.87 -1.59 4.55
C ILE A 67 -15.62 -1.74 6.07
N ASP A 68 -14.46 -2.23 6.47
CA ASP A 68 -14.12 -2.39 7.88
C ASP A 68 -14.13 -1.06 8.65
N LEU A 69 -13.72 0.04 8.01
CA LEU A 69 -13.76 1.38 8.61
C LEU A 69 -15.19 1.94 8.72
N LEU A 70 -16.04 1.75 7.70
CA LEU A 70 -17.42 2.26 7.67
C LEU A 70 -18.31 1.54 8.69
N TYR A 71 -18.11 0.24 8.86
CA TYR A 71 -18.84 -0.59 9.80
C TYR A 71 -18.14 -0.69 11.17
N TYR A 72 -17.16 0.17 11.43
CA TYR A 72 -16.55 0.32 12.75
C TYR A 72 -17.57 0.90 13.74
N GLN A 73 -18.19 0.03 14.55
CA GLN A 73 -19.27 0.40 15.47
C GLN A 73 -18.81 1.00 16.81
N GLY A 74 -17.50 1.18 17.01
CA GLY A 74 -16.97 1.78 18.24
C GLY A 74 -15.98 0.88 18.96
N GLY A 75 -15.03 1.53 19.64
CA GLY A 75 -13.88 0.97 20.35
C GLY A 75 -13.02 2.12 20.88
N LEU A 76 -11.88 1.84 21.49
CA LEU A 76 -11.00 2.86 22.09
C LEU A 76 -10.80 4.06 21.15
N PRO A 77 -11.02 5.32 21.60
CA PRO A 77 -10.88 6.54 20.81
C PRO A 77 -9.61 6.65 19.93
N PRO A 78 -8.42 6.17 20.34
CA PRO A 78 -7.23 6.22 19.47
C PRO A 78 -7.35 5.38 18.18
N VAL A 79 -8.10 4.27 18.17
CA VAL A 79 -8.12 3.33 17.03
C VAL A 79 -8.72 3.96 15.78
N LYS A 80 -9.84 4.68 15.91
CA LYS A 80 -10.49 5.34 14.76
C LYS A 80 -9.59 6.42 14.14
N LYS A 81 -8.86 7.16 14.96
CA LYS A 81 -7.89 8.17 14.48
C LYS A 81 -6.75 7.49 13.71
N ILE A 82 -6.19 6.40 14.26
CA ILE A 82 -5.14 5.62 13.59
C ILE A 82 -5.65 5.07 12.26
N ALA A 83 -6.87 4.52 12.22
CA ALA A 83 -7.47 3.98 10.99
C ALA A 83 -7.67 5.06 9.91
N LEU A 84 -8.14 6.25 10.29
CA LEU A 84 -8.28 7.39 9.37
C LEU A 84 -6.93 7.90 8.87
N THR A 85 -5.93 8.01 9.75
CA THR A 85 -4.56 8.40 9.36
C THR A 85 -3.95 7.35 8.42
N HIS A 86 -4.09 6.07 8.74
CA HIS A 86 -3.66 4.97 7.88
C HIS A 86 -4.31 5.03 6.49
N MET A 87 -5.64 5.20 6.42
CA MET A 87 -6.36 5.36 5.15
C MET A 87 -5.85 6.57 4.36
N ALA A 88 -5.67 7.73 5.00
CA ALA A 88 -5.18 8.94 4.33
C ALA A 88 -3.76 8.77 3.76
N ILE A 89 -2.86 8.12 4.49
CA ILE A 89 -1.51 7.80 4.03
C ILE A 89 -1.57 6.87 2.80
N ASN A 90 -2.40 5.82 2.85
CA ASN A 90 -2.53 4.89 1.72
C ASN A 90 -3.12 5.56 0.48
N LEU A 91 -4.14 6.42 0.62
CA LEU A 91 -4.71 7.15 -0.51
C LEU A 91 -3.69 8.13 -1.11
N THR A 92 -2.85 8.74 -0.27
CA THR A 92 -1.74 9.58 -0.73
C THR A 92 -0.73 8.75 -1.53
N ALA A 93 -0.36 7.56 -1.04
CA ALA A 93 0.52 6.65 -1.77
C ALA A 93 -0.08 6.21 -3.12
N VAL A 94 -1.36 5.85 -3.15
CA VAL A 94 -2.10 5.53 -4.39
C VAL A 94 -2.04 6.69 -5.39
N ALA A 95 -2.27 7.92 -4.93
CA ALA A 95 -2.16 9.11 -5.78
C ALA A 95 -0.74 9.31 -6.33
N LEU A 96 0.29 9.18 -5.48
CA LEU A 96 1.69 9.30 -5.90
C LEU A 96 2.07 8.24 -6.94
N TYR A 97 1.69 6.98 -6.72
CA TYR A 97 1.96 5.91 -7.68
C TYR A 97 1.16 6.05 -8.97
N THR A 98 -0.06 6.58 -8.92
CA THR A 98 -0.84 6.92 -10.12
C THR A 98 -0.13 7.98 -10.94
N VAL A 99 0.35 9.06 -10.30
CA VAL A 99 1.13 10.11 -10.97
C VAL A 99 2.43 9.53 -11.54
N ASN A 100 3.13 8.67 -10.79
CA ASN A 100 4.37 8.04 -11.24
C ASN A 100 4.16 7.16 -12.49
N ILE A 101 3.11 6.33 -12.49
CA ILE A 101 2.73 5.52 -13.66
C ILE A 101 2.38 6.41 -14.85
N TRP A 102 1.62 7.48 -14.64
CA TRP A 102 1.25 8.42 -15.69
C TRP A 102 2.48 9.10 -16.30
N LEU A 103 3.41 9.57 -15.46
CA LEU A 103 4.67 10.18 -15.89
C LEU A 103 5.50 9.22 -16.77
N ARG A 104 5.64 7.96 -16.36
CA ARG A 104 6.35 6.94 -17.13
C ARG A 104 5.65 6.59 -18.44
N ALA A 105 4.32 6.42 -18.40
CA ALA A 105 3.51 6.11 -19.57
C ALA A 105 3.48 7.25 -20.60
N SER A 106 3.70 8.49 -20.16
CA SER A 106 3.77 9.68 -21.01
C SER A 106 5.14 9.87 -21.68
N GLY A 107 6.07 8.92 -21.53
CA GLY A 107 7.38 8.97 -22.17
C GLY A 107 8.38 9.89 -21.48
N GLN A 108 8.22 10.14 -20.17
CA GLN A 108 9.21 10.92 -19.43
C GLN A 108 10.61 10.30 -19.51
N GLU A 109 11.59 11.04 -20.01
CA GLU A 109 12.98 10.57 -20.13
C GLU A 109 13.75 10.70 -18.81
N ASN A 110 13.50 11.76 -18.04
CA ASN A 110 14.20 12.00 -16.77
C ASN A 110 13.57 11.21 -15.62
N MET A 111 14.26 10.17 -15.14
CA MET A 111 13.80 9.28 -14.07
C MET A 111 13.95 9.83 -12.65
N THR A 112 14.58 10.98 -12.45
CA THR A 112 14.80 11.55 -11.10
C THR A 112 13.49 11.73 -10.31
N LEU A 113 12.47 12.33 -10.94
CA LEU A 113 11.18 12.57 -10.29
C LEU A 113 10.39 11.25 -10.09
N PRO A 114 10.21 10.37 -11.09
CA PRO A 114 9.60 9.06 -10.90
C PRO A 114 10.22 8.22 -9.78
N VAL A 115 11.56 8.22 -9.67
CA VAL A 115 12.26 7.48 -8.61
C VAL A 115 12.04 8.13 -7.25
N LEU A 116 12.08 9.46 -7.16
CA LEU A 116 11.78 10.18 -5.92
C LEU A 116 10.35 9.89 -5.43
N LEU A 117 9.36 9.87 -6.34
CA LEU A 117 7.99 9.50 -6.01
C LEU A 117 7.90 8.06 -5.48
N SER A 118 8.62 7.10 -6.08
CA SER A 118 8.70 5.72 -5.60
C SER A 118 9.30 5.65 -4.19
N VAL A 119 10.40 6.37 -3.92
CA VAL A 119 11.03 6.43 -2.59
C VAL A 119 10.06 6.98 -1.54
N VAL A 120 9.44 8.12 -1.81
CA VAL A 120 8.44 8.72 -0.90
C VAL A 120 7.27 7.77 -0.69
N GLY A 121 6.78 7.13 -1.76
CA GLY A 121 5.70 6.15 -1.70
C GLY A 121 6.04 4.95 -0.81
N VAL A 122 7.25 4.38 -0.93
CA VAL A 122 7.71 3.28 -0.07
C VAL A 122 7.80 3.72 1.40
N CYS A 123 8.32 4.91 1.68
CA CYS A 123 8.36 5.46 3.05
C CYS A 123 6.95 5.62 3.64
N LEU A 124 6.00 6.16 2.88
CA LEU A 124 4.60 6.27 3.30
C LEU A 124 4.00 4.91 3.62
N ILE A 125 4.28 3.90 2.79
CA ILE A 125 3.75 2.55 2.98
C ILE A 125 4.39 1.83 4.17
N ALA A 126 5.67 2.09 4.46
CA ALA A 126 6.30 1.61 5.69
C ALA A 126 5.61 2.19 6.94
N VAL A 127 5.36 3.51 6.96
CA VAL A 127 4.62 4.17 8.05
C VAL A 127 3.19 3.63 8.14
N SER A 128 2.51 3.49 7.01
CA SER A 128 1.16 2.94 6.94
C SER A 128 1.10 1.50 7.48
N GLY A 129 2.07 0.66 7.10
CA GLY A 129 2.21 -0.71 7.56
C GLY A 129 2.41 -0.80 9.08
N TRP A 130 3.18 0.13 9.67
CA TRP A 130 3.31 0.24 11.12
C TRP A 130 1.97 0.53 11.80
N LEU A 131 1.21 1.51 11.28
CA LEU A 131 -0.12 1.84 11.82
C LEU A 131 -1.11 0.67 11.68
N GLY A 132 -1.08 -0.03 10.55
CA GLY A 132 -1.88 -1.24 10.32
C GLY A 132 -1.54 -2.35 11.32
N GLY A 133 -0.25 -2.63 11.50
CA GLY A 133 0.24 -3.58 12.51
C GLY A 133 -0.12 -3.17 13.94
N GLN A 134 -0.10 -1.88 14.26
CA GLN A 134 -0.54 -1.37 15.55
C GLN A 134 -2.03 -1.65 15.77
N MET A 135 -2.88 -1.43 14.77
CA MET A 135 -4.32 -1.75 14.87
C MET A 135 -4.56 -3.25 15.11
N VAL A 136 -3.89 -4.12 14.36
CA VAL A 136 -4.10 -5.58 14.46
C VAL A 136 -3.46 -6.16 15.72
N HIS A 137 -2.19 -5.89 15.97
CA HIS A 137 -1.41 -6.60 17.00
C HIS A 137 -1.48 -5.96 18.39
N VAL A 138 -1.62 -4.64 18.47
CA VAL A 138 -1.71 -3.91 19.74
C VAL A 138 -3.17 -3.75 20.15
N TYR A 139 -4.01 -3.25 19.24
CA TYR A 139 -5.42 -2.95 19.55
C TYR A 139 -6.40 -4.08 19.21
N GLY A 140 -5.94 -5.21 18.65
CA GLY A 140 -6.79 -6.38 18.40
C GLY A 140 -7.90 -6.16 17.37
N VAL A 141 -7.72 -5.21 16.45
CA VAL A 141 -8.69 -4.96 15.38
C VAL A 141 -8.72 -6.17 14.44
N GLY A 142 -9.90 -6.75 14.22
CA GLY A 142 -10.09 -7.91 13.35
C GLY A 142 -9.72 -9.26 13.96
N VAL A 143 -9.37 -9.31 15.25
CA VAL A 143 -9.03 -10.56 15.98
C VAL A 143 -10.13 -10.88 17.00
N GLU A 144 -10.55 -12.15 17.07
CA GLU A 144 -11.44 -12.65 18.13
C GLU A 144 -10.67 -13.01 19.40
N GLY A 145 -11.28 -12.80 20.57
CA GLY A 145 -10.82 -13.40 21.83
C GLY A 145 -9.86 -12.58 22.69
N ARG A 146 -9.64 -11.29 22.41
CA ARG A 146 -9.11 -10.34 23.40
C ARG A 146 -10.28 -9.54 23.97
N GLU A 147 -10.98 -10.15 24.92
CA GLU A 147 -11.82 -9.44 25.89
C GLU A 147 -10.95 -8.88 27.02
#